data_AF-A0A645DRH5-F1
#
_entry.id   AF-A0A645DRH5-F1
#
_cell.length_a   1.000
_cell.length_b   1.000
_cell.length_c   1.000
_cell.angle_alpha   90.00
_cell.angle_beta   90.00
_cell.angle_gamma   90.00
#
_symmetry.space_group_name_H-M   'P 1'
#
loop_
_entity.id
_entity.type
_entity.pdbx_description
1 polymer ?
#
loop_
_entity_poly.entity_id
_entity_poly.type
_entity_poly.pdbx_seq_one_letter_code
_entity_poly.pdbx_strand_id
1 'polypeptide(L)'
;MKMQRVKDVVLGAMVATLLIGAAPSAFAKVADAMISVNYNNIKVLVDGKEIKTDKEPFTYEGTTYLPVRAVAEAVGKEVKWDSVAKTVTLTSTGEVQQKEATKEVVKEPSTTTTATEDNSTVRINKEIIDENGVKIRCIDMVKKTGNSNGSYVLNFKLKNNTSMNYGVSLNKIYVNDKLLEPFYYTNLVPTAEVTDDLRIYQKDLDSVGITEIKEIRLSFHVYNSDAYSESFDTKEVTIKITK
;
A
#
# COMPACT_ATOMS: atom_id res chain seq x y z
N MET A 1 73.26 -19.64 -32.16
CA MET A 1 72.41 -20.38 -31.20
C MET A 1 71.97 -19.58 -29.97
N LYS A 2 72.75 -18.58 -29.47
CA LYS A 2 72.36 -17.75 -28.30
C LYS A 2 71.19 -16.77 -28.54
N MET A 3 71.02 -16.27 -29.77
CA MET A 3 70.03 -15.22 -30.07
C MET A 3 68.59 -15.75 -30.29
N GLN A 4 68.42 -17.05 -30.58
CA GLN A 4 67.11 -17.68 -30.74
C GLN A 4 66.43 -17.86 -29.37
N ARG A 5 67.17 -18.37 -28.38
CA ARG A 5 66.68 -18.60 -27.02
C ARG A 5 66.24 -17.31 -26.31
N VAL A 6 66.86 -16.17 -26.61
CA VAL A 6 66.46 -14.87 -26.06
C VAL A 6 65.13 -14.40 -26.66
N LYS A 7 64.89 -14.64 -27.95
CA LYS A 7 63.61 -14.31 -28.60
C LYS A 7 62.47 -15.17 -28.05
N ASP A 8 62.72 -16.46 -27.81
CA ASP A 8 61.72 -17.37 -27.26
C ASP A 8 61.36 -17.04 -25.80
N VAL A 9 62.34 -16.60 -25.00
CA VAL A 9 62.13 -16.15 -23.61
C VAL A 9 61.37 -14.81 -23.56
N VAL A 10 61.69 -13.88 -24.46
CA VAL A 10 60.97 -12.59 -24.55
C VAL A 10 59.54 -12.77 -25.05
N LEU A 11 59.31 -13.69 -25.99
CA LEU A 11 57.98 -14.01 -26.49
C LEU A 11 57.13 -14.71 -25.42
N GLY A 12 57.71 -15.65 -24.66
CA GLY A 12 57.06 -16.29 -23.53
C GLY A 12 56.72 -15.32 -22.39
N ALA A 13 57.61 -14.37 -22.09
CA ALA A 13 57.37 -13.34 -21.08
C ALA A 13 56.23 -12.38 -21.47
N MET A 14 56.09 -12.02 -22.75
CA MET A 14 54.97 -11.19 -23.23
C MET A 14 53.61 -11.89 -23.11
N VAL A 15 53.55 -13.19 -23.37
CA VAL A 15 52.30 -13.97 -23.25
C VAL A 15 51.88 -14.16 -21.79
N ALA A 16 52.85 -14.32 -20.87
CA ALA A 16 52.57 -14.45 -19.45
C ALA A 16 52.03 -13.14 -18.82
N THR A 17 52.46 -11.97 -19.28
CA THR A 17 51.94 -10.67 -18.82
C THR A 17 50.52 -10.36 -19.32
N LEU A 18 50.05 -11.00 -20.40
CA LEU A 18 48.69 -10.76 -20.91
C LEU A 18 47.60 -11.47 -20.09
N LEU A 19 47.96 -12.45 -19.25
CA LEU A 19 47.00 -13.29 -18.52
C LEU A 19 46.73 -12.85 -17.07
N ILE A 20 47.42 -11.84 -16.54
CA ILE A 20 47.31 -11.45 -15.11
C ILE A 20 46.58 -10.10 -14.92
N GLY A 21 46.24 -9.38 -15.98
CA GLY A 21 45.91 -7.95 -15.92
C GLY A 21 44.49 -7.53 -16.27
N ALA A 22 43.43 -8.23 -15.84
CA ALA A 22 42.09 -7.64 -15.78
C ALA A 22 41.14 -8.51 -14.93
N ALA A 23 41.22 -8.40 -13.60
CA ALA A 23 40.01 -8.63 -12.82
C ALA A 23 39.08 -7.44 -13.14
N PRO A 24 37.89 -7.63 -13.74
CA PRO A 24 36.96 -6.53 -13.90
C PRO A 24 36.59 -6.05 -12.50
N SER A 25 37.08 -4.87 -12.13
CA SER A 25 36.59 -4.15 -10.96
C SER A 25 35.09 -3.98 -11.15
N ALA A 26 34.29 -4.67 -10.35
CA ALA A 26 32.85 -4.45 -10.32
C ALA A 26 32.61 -3.10 -9.64
N PHE A 27 32.55 -2.03 -10.43
CA PHE A 27 32.02 -0.76 -9.97
C PHE A 27 30.50 -0.91 -9.87
N ALA A 28 29.94 -0.78 -8.67
CA ALA A 28 28.50 -0.65 -8.52
C ALA A 28 28.05 0.58 -9.32
N LYS A 29 27.27 0.37 -10.38
CA LYS A 29 26.66 1.46 -11.13
C LYS A 29 25.61 2.09 -10.22
N VAL A 30 26.00 3.16 -9.52
CA VAL A 30 25.02 4.05 -8.89
C VAL A 30 24.38 4.83 -10.04
N ALA A 31 23.32 4.27 -10.60
CA ALA A 31 22.49 4.96 -11.57
C ALA A 31 21.45 5.77 -10.78
N ASP A 32 21.46 7.08 -10.94
CA ASP A 32 20.32 7.90 -10.53
C ASP A 32 19.12 7.45 -11.35
N ALA A 33 18.14 6.84 -10.69
CA ALA A 33 16.87 6.48 -11.29
C ALA A 33 15.91 7.67 -11.14
N MET A 34 15.49 8.25 -12.27
CA MET A 34 14.37 9.18 -12.25
C MET A 34 13.10 8.37 -12.03
N ILE A 35 12.44 8.63 -10.90
CA ILE A 35 11.12 8.07 -10.61
C ILE A 35 10.06 9.10 -10.97
N SER A 36 9.03 8.66 -11.70
CA SER A 36 7.85 9.47 -11.95
C SER A 36 6.94 9.40 -10.72
N VAL A 37 6.62 10.56 -10.15
CA VAL A 37 5.77 10.68 -8.97
C VAL A 37 4.63 11.64 -9.28
N ASN A 38 3.49 11.44 -8.64
CA ASN A 38 2.33 12.29 -8.85
C ASN A 38 2.08 13.21 -7.65
N TYR A 39 1.96 14.51 -7.93
CA TYR A 39 1.60 15.56 -6.98
C TYR A 39 0.14 15.97 -7.26
N ASN A 40 -0.80 15.46 -6.47
CA ASN A 40 -2.24 15.71 -6.61
C ASN A 40 -2.77 16.70 -5.54
N ASN A 41 -1.95 17.66 -5.11
CA ASN A 41 -2.29 18.62 -4.06
C ASN A 41 -2.88 17.94 -2.80
N ILE A 42 -2.19 16.87 -2.37
CA ILE A 42 -2.63 16.01 -1.28
C ILE A 42 -2.59 16.81 0.02
N LYS A 43 -3.74 16.94 0.66
CA LYS A 43 -3.88 17.64 1.94
C LYS A 43 -3.72 16.67 3.11
N VAL A 44 -2.93 17.07 4.10
CA VAL A 44 -2.72 16.27 5.30
C VAL A 44 -3.48 16.91 6.46
N LEU A 45 -4.41 16.18 7.07
CA LEU A 45 -5.17 16.63 8.21
C LEU A 45 -4.81 15.80 9.44
N VAL A 46 -4.52 16.47 10.55
CA VAL A 46 -4.33 15.85 11.87
C VAL A 46 -5.38 16.46 12.80
N ASP A 47 -6.19 15.61 13.43
CA ASP A 47 -7.32 16.01 14.27
C ASP A 47 -8.26 17.03 13.57
N GLY A 48 -8.51 16.83 12.27
CA GLY A 48 -9.37 17.71 11.46
C GLY A 48 -8.73 19.04 11.04
N LYS A 49 -7.46 19.29 11.39
CA LYS A 49 -6.73 20.50 11.01
C LYS A 49 -5.69 20.20 9.93
N GLU A 50 -5.74 20.95 8.83
CA GLU A 50 -4.74 20.87 7.76
C GLU A 50 -3.36 21.31 8.28
N ILE A 51 -2.35 20.46 8.08
CA ILE A 51 -0.96 20.75 8.44
C ILE A 51 -0.18 21.16 7.19
N LYS A 52 0.75 22.10 7.36
CA LYS A 52 1.67 22.48 6.29
C LYS A 52 2.82 21.48 6.23
N THR A 53 3.12 21.02 5.03
CA THR A 53 4.29 20.18 4.77
C THR A 53 5.38 21.00 4.05
N ASP A 54 6.64 20.72 4.37
CA ASP A 54 7.82 21.32 3.76
C ASP A 54 8.14 20.71 2.39
N LYS A 55 7.80 19.43 2.22
CA LYS A 55 7.76 18.73 0.94
C LYS A 55 6.32 18.35 0.63
N GLU A 56 5.92 18.55 -0.62
CA GLU A 56 4.58 18.17 -1.06
C GLU A 56 4.45 16.64 -0.99
N PRO A 57 3.39 16.10 -0.37
CA PRO A 57 3.12 14.67 -0.44
C PRO A 57 2.85 14.25 -1.88
N PHE A 58 3.27 13.04 -2.21
CA PHE A 58 3.12 12.51 -3.57
C PHE A 58 2.75 11.04 -3.55
N THR A 59 2.20 10.56 -4.65
CA THR A 59 1.95 9.13 -4.84
C THR A 59 3.01 8.54 -5.76
N TYR A 60 3.58 7.42 -5.33
CA TYR A 60 4.49 6.59 -6.12
C TYR A 60 4.04 5.14 -6.03
N GLU A 61 3.77 4.51 -7.18
CA GLU A 61 3.30 3.12 -7.29
C GLU A 61 2.09 2.81 -6.38
N GLY A 62 1.09 3.69 -6.38
CA GLY A 62 -0.12 3.54 -5.55
C GLY A 62 0.09 3.77 -4.05
N THR A 63 1.31 4.07 -3.60
CA THR A 63 1.61 4.42 -2.21
C THR A 63 1.79 5.93 -2.08
N THR A 64 1.05 6.56 -1.17
CA THR A 64 1.22 7.98 -0.85
C THR A 64 2.33 8.16 0.17
N TYR A 65 3.34 8.94 -0.20
CA TYR A 65 4.48 9.29 0.63
C TYR A 65 4.25 10.67 1.26
N LEU A 66 4.38 10.72 2.58
CA LEU A 66 4.27 11.93 3.36
C LEU A 66 5.61 12.27 4.02
N PRO A 67 5.92 13.56 4.24
CA PRO A 67 7.11 13.94 4.99
C PRO A 67 6.98 13.49 6.44
N VAL A 68 7.81 12.52 6.84
CA VAL A 68 7.78 11.92 8.18
C VAL A 68 7.84 12.96 9.30
N ARG A 69 8.63 14.04 9.12
CA ARG A 69 8.78 15.10 10.11
C ARG A 69 7.49 15.88 10.32
N ALA A 70 6.85 16.31 9.23
CA ALA A 70 5.60 17.08 9.31
C ALA A 70 4.50 16.30 10.04
N VAL A 71 4.36 15.01 9.72
CA VAL A 71 3.36 14.13 10.35
C VAL A 71 3.70 13.90 11.82
N ALA A 72 4.96 13.58 12.14
CA ALA A 72 5.40 13.30 13.51
C ALA A 72 5.26 14.50 14.45
N GLU A 73 5.67 15.69 14.01
CA GLU A 73 5.56 16.92 14.79
C GLU A 73 4.10 17.30 15.02
N ALA A 74 3.24 17.11 14.01
CA ALA A 74 1.81 17.36 14.14
C ALA A 74 1.14 16.48 15.21
N VAL A 75 1.65 15.28 15.46
CA VAL A 75 1.18 14.37 16.52
C VAL A 75 2.01 14.48 17.82
N GLY A 76 2.77 15.56 17.98
CA GLY A 76 3.50 15.88 19.21
C GLY A 76 4.73 15.01 19.47
N LYS A 77 5.40 14.53 18.41
CA LYS A 77 6.67 13.80 18.50
C LYS A 77 7.84 14.66 18.03
N GLU A 78 8.96 14.55 18.72
CA GLU A 78 10.23 15.14 18.28
C GLU A 78 10.96 14.19 17.33
N VAL A 79 11.47 14.70 16.20
CA VAL A 79 12.17 13.92 15.18
C VAL A 79 13.66 14.27 15.13
N LYS A 80 14.52 13.27 15.34
CA LYS A 80 15.98 13.39 15.18
C LYS A 80 16.47 12.54 14.02
N TRP A 81 17.43 13.07 13.27
CA TRP A 81 18.11 12.35 12.21
C TRP A 81 19.57 12.12 12.60
N ASP A 82 19.98 10.86 12.62
CA ASP A 82 21.39 10.46 12.68
C ASP A 82 21.89 10.16 11.26
N SER A 83 22.71 11.05 10.72
CA SER A 83 23.26 10.93 9.37
C SER A 83 24.31 9.84 9.22
N VAL A 84 24.95 9.43 10.32
CA VAL A 84 25.97 8.38 10.34
C VAL A 84 25.30 7.02 10.38
N ALA A 85 24.35 6.83 11.31
CA ALA A 85 23.58 5.60 11.44
C ALA A 85 22.43 5.46 10.41
N LYS A 86 22.20 6.50 9.60
CA LYS A 86 21.07 6.59 8.65
C LYS A 86 19.72 6.29 9.32
N THR A 87 19.55 6.78 10.55
CA THR A 87 18.41 6.44 11.40
C THR A 87 17.60 7.68 11.76
N VAL A 88 16.28 7.59 11.60
CA VAL A 88 15.33 8.59 12.10
C VAL A 88 14.80 8.10 13.46
N THR A 89 14.87 8.93 14.48
CA THR A 89 14.33 8.65 15.82
C THR A 89 13.16 9.58 16.13
N LEU A 90 12.02 9.01 16.54
CA LEU A 90 10.85 9.75 17.00
C LEU A 90 10.72 9.57 18.51
N THR A 91 10.60 10.66 19.26
CA THR A 91 10.45 10.63 20.72
C THR A 91 9.18 11.36 21.15
N SER A 92 8.54 10.89 22.22
CA SER A 92 7.37 11.55 22.79
C SER A 92 7.83 12.53 23.86
N THR A 93 7.42 13.80 23.77
CA THR A 93 7.58 14.76 24.88
C THR A 93 6.55 14.46 25.96
N GLY A 94 6.89 13.48 26.79
CA GLY A 94 6.17 13.03 27.97
C GLY A 94 6.95 11.87 28.57
N GLU A 95 7.24 11.92 29.87
CA GLU A 95 8.02 10.89 30.55
C GLU A 95 7.40 9.50 30.32
N VAL A 96 8.04 8.71 29.47
CA VAL A 96 7.81 7.28 29.39
C VAL A 96 9.11 6.63 29.82
N GLN A 97 9.10 6.08 31.02
CA GLN A 97 10.18 5.25 31.52
C GLN A 97 10.40 4.10 30.53
N GLN A 98 11.57 4.11 29.91
CA GLN A 98 12.04 3.11 28.96
C GLN A 98 12.20 1.78 29.70
N LYS A 99 11.33 0.81 29.41
CA LYS A 99 11.63 -0.60 29.69
C LYS A 99 12.20 -1.19 28.39
N GLU A 100 13.50 -1.45 28.41
CA GLU A 100 14.24 -2.07 27.31
C GLU A 100 13.58 -3.41 26.94
N ALA A 101 13.23 -3.57 25.66
CA ALA A 101 12.89 -4.86 25.08
C ALA A 101 14.14 -5.42 24.40
N THR A 102 14.76 -6.38 25.08
CA THR A 102 15.82 -7.25 24.57
C THR A 102 15.35 -7.96 23.30
N LYS A 103 16.24 -8.04 22.31
CA LYS A 103 16.04 -8.79 21.06
C LYS A 103 15.72 -10.26 21.36
N GLU A 104 14.49 -10.69 21.14
CA GLU A 104 14.17 -12.11 20.94
C GLU A 104 13.67 -12.35 19.52
N VAL A 105 14.36 -13.28 18.88
CA VAL A 105 14.09 -13.82 17.55
C VAL A 105 12.80 -14.64 17.64
N VAL A 106 11.71 -14.14 17.05
CA VAL A 106 10.46 -14.91 16.94
C VAL A 106 10.61 -15.94 15.81
N LYS A 107 10.78 -17.20 16.20
CA LYS A 107 10.33 -18.34 15.38
C LYS A 107 8.81 -18.42 15.50
N GLU A 108 8.14 -18.57 14.36
CA GLU A 108 6.70 -18.82 14.29
C GLU A 108 6.25 -19.92 15.26
N PRO A 109 5.11 -19.72 15.94
CA PRO A 109 4.28 -20.83 16.33
C PRO A 109 2.93 -20.75 15.61
N SER A 110 2.69 -21.77 14.78
CA SER A 110 1.37 -22.26 14.47
C SER A 110 0.66 -22.68 15.76
N THR A 111 -0.48 -22.05 16.08
CA THR A 111 -1.51 -22.67 16.91
C THR A 111 -2.90 -22.21 16.46
N THR A 112 -3.58 -23.14 15.79
CA THR A 112 -5.03 -23.20 15.65
C THR A 112 -5.69 -22.95 17.01
N THR A 113 -6.37 -21.81 17.14
CA THR A 113 -7.38 -21.60 18.18
C THR A 113 -8.71 -21.46 17.47
N THR A 114 -9.50 -22.53 17.52
CA THR A 114 -10.90 -22.55 17.13
C THR A 114 -11.69 -21.68 18.11
N ALA A 115 -11.80 -20.39 17.82
CA ALA A 115 -12.83 -19.54 18.41
C ALA A 115 -14.07 -19.64 17.51
N THR A 116 -15.21 -19.99 18.09
CA THR A 116 -16.49 -20.06 17.41
C THR A 116 -16.89 -18.63 17.02
N GLU A 117 -16.51 -18.20 15.81
CA GLU A 117 -16.87 -16.90 15.25
C GLU A 117 -18.37 -16.89 14.90
N ASP A 118 -19.17 -16.13 15.65
CA ASP A 118 -20.54 -15.80 15.26
C ASP A 118 -20.51 -14.77 14.11
N ASN A 119 -20.18 -15.24 12.92
CA ASN A 119 -20.15 -14.42 11.71
C ASN A 119 -21.51 -14.47 11.01
N SER A 120 -22.32 -13.43 11.17
CA SER A 120 -23.52 -13.26 10.34
C SER A 120 -23.16 -12.75 8.94
N THR A 121 -23.58 -13.46 7.89
CA THR A 121 -23.33 -13.08 6.49
C THR A 121 -24.63 -12.65 5.80
N VAL A 122 -24.60 -11.50 5.11
CA VAL A 122 -25.69 -11.01 4.26
C VAL A 122 -25.29 -11.16 2.80
N ARG A 123 -26.01 -11.97 2.02
CA ARG A 123 -25.78 -12.12 0.58
C ARG A 123 -26.34 -10.92 -0.18
N ILE A 124 -25.55 -10.34 -1.09
CA ILE A 124 -25.89 -9.11 -1.81
C ILE A 124 -25.97 -9.38 -3.33
N ASN A 125 -24.90 -9.91 -3.94
CA ASN A 125 -24.78 -10.16 -5.39
C ASN A 125 -25.22 -8.99 -6.27
N LYS A 126 -24.76 -7.77 -5.93
CA LYS A 126 -25.11 -6.53 -6.63
C LYS A 126 -23.98 -6.12 -7.57
N GLU A 127 -24.30 -5.96 -8.84
CA GLU A 127 -23.38 -5.35 -9.80
C GLU A 127 -23.24 -3.85 -9.52
N ILE A 128 -21.99 -3.39 -9.42
CA ILE A 128 -21.63 -2.00 -9.14
C ILE A 128 -21.19 -1.31 -10.44
N ILE A 129 -20.40 -2.01 -11.27
CA ILE A 129 -19.89 -1.49 -12.54
C ILE A 129 -19.89 -2.62 -13.58
N ASP A 130 -20.26 -2.27 -14.81
CA ASP A 130 -19.93 -3.00 -16.05
C ASP A 130 -19.70 -1.97 -17.17
N GLU A 131 -18.58 -1.25 -17.08
CA GLU A 131 -18.26 -0.12 -17.95
C GLU A 131 -16.78 -0.21 -18.36
N ASN A 132 -16.46 0.16 -19.61
CA ASN A 132 -15.09 0.19 -20.15
C ASN A 132 -14.30 -1.12 -19.97
N GLY A 133 -14.99 -2.27 -19.93
CA GLY A 133 -14.38 -3.59 -19.76
C GLY A 133 -14.02 -3.95 -18.31
N VAL A 134 -14.21 -3.05 -17.35
CA VAL A 134 -14.04 -3.30 -15.92
C VAL A 134 -15.40 -3.64 -15.29
N LYS A 135 -15.46 -4.76 -14.58
CA LYS A 135 -16.66 -5.20 -13.85
C LYS A 135 -16.37 -5.27 -12.36
N ILE A 136 -17.26 -4.73 -11.55
CA ILE A 136 -17.20 -4.84 -10.08
C ILE A 136 -18.56 -5.29 -9.56
N ARG A 137 -18.55 -6.31 -8.71
CA ARG A 137 -19.74 -6.84 -8.05
C ARG A 137 -19.51 -6.98 -6.55
N CYS A 138 -20.44 -6.50 -5.74
CA CYS A 138 -20.49 -6.82 -4.32
C CYS A 138 -21.18 -8.19 -4.14
N ILE A 139 -20.47 -9.13 -3.53
CA ILE A 139 -20.94 -10.51 -3.36
C ILE A 139 -21.77 -10.63 -2.08
N ASP A 140 -21.19 -10.22 -0.96
CA ASP A 140 -21.79 -10.32 0.36
C ASP A 140 -21.17 -9.30 1.33
N MET A 141 -21.78 -9.20 2.50
CA MET A 141 -21.25 -8.48 3.64
C MET A 141 -21.20 -9.42 4.84
N VAL A 142 -20.04 -9.52 5.48
CA VAL A 142 -19.83 -10.35 6.68
C VAL A 142 -19.65 -9.44 7.88
N LYS A 143 -20.45 -9.64 8.93
CA LYS A 143 -20.17 -9.06 10.24
C LYS A 143 -19.15 -9.96 10.94
N LYS A 144 -18.00 -9.41 11.29
CA LYS A 144 -16.94 -10.08 12.05
C LYS A 144 -16.98 -9.60 13.49
N THR A 145 -17.37 -10.49 14.41
CA THR A 145 -17.36 -10.23 15.86
C THR A 145 -16.29 -11.08 16.53
N GLY A 146 -15.15 -10.48 16.82
CA GLY A 146 -14.05 -11.09 17.58
C GLY A 146 -13.24 -10.00 18.29
N ASN A 147 -12.85 -10.28 19.54
CA ASN A 147 -12.04 -9.46 20.47
C ASN A 147 -12.05 -7.93 20.22
N SER A 148 -12.98 -7.26 20.90
CA SER A 148 -13.03 -5.82 21.20
C SER A 148 -13.16 -4.81 20.06
N ASN A 149 -12.93 -5.17 18.79
CA ASN A 149 -13.06 -4.24 17.65
C ASN A 149 -13.75 -4.91 16.46
N GLY A 150 -15.07 -5.06 16.52
CA GLY A 150 -15.86 -5.65 15.43
C GLY A 150 -15.66 -4.93 14.10
N SER A 151 -15.99 -5.61 13.00
CA SER A 151 -15.98 -4.99 11.66
C SER A 151 -17.06 -5.56 10.76
N TYR A 152 -17.39 -4.79 9.72
CA TYR A 152 -18.20 -5.21 8.59
C TYR A 152 -17.29 -5.30 7.37
N VAL A 153 -17.30 -6.44 6.69
CA VAL A 153 -16.45 -6.73 5.54
C VAL A 153 -17.33 -6.89 4.31
N LEU A 154 -17.20 -6.00 3.33
CA LEU A 154 -17.85 -6.13 2.04
C LEU A 154 -16.90 -6.87 1.09
N ASN A 155 -17.33 -8.02 0.59
CA ASN A 155 -16.55 -8.79 -0.37
C ASN A 155 -16.93 -8.39 -1.80
N PHE A 156 -15.93 -8.08 -2.61
CA PHE A 156 -16.08 -7.71 -4.01
C PHE A 156 -15.45 -8.73 -4.92
N LYS A 157 -16.06 -8.89 -6.09
CA LYS A 157 -15.48 -9.58 -7.24
C LYS A 157 -15.25 -8.58 -8.35
N LEU A 158 -14.01 -8.46 -8.78
CA LEU A 158 -13.56 -7.52 -9.81
C LEU A 158 -13.05 -8.30 -11.01
N LYS A 159 -13.36 -7.83 -12.21
CA LYS A 159 -12.89 -8.44 -13.46
C LYS A 159 -12.45 -7.38 -14.44
N ASN A 160 -11.25 -7.52 -14.98
CA ASN A 160 -10.75 -6.68 -16.06
C ASN A 160 -10.75 -7.48 -17.37
N ASN A 161 -11.61 -7.10 -18.31
CA ASN A 161 -11.67 -7.73 -19.63
C ASN A 161 -10.90 -6.94 -20.70
N THR A 162 -10.00 -6.05 -20.28
CA THR A 162 -9.17 -5.23 -21.16
C THR A 162 -7.72 -5.70 -21.15
N SER A 163 -6.91 -5.10 -22.01
CA SER A 163 -5.45 -5.28 -22.06
C SER A 163 -4.67 -4.29 -21.16
N MET A 164 -5.34 -3.37 -20.47
CA MET A 164 -4.70 -2.34 -19.63
C MET A 164 -4.67 -2.77 -18.16
N ASN A 165 -3.67 -2.32 -17.39
CA ASN A 165 -3.69 -2.43 -15.94
C ASN A 165 -4.57 -1.32 -15.35
N TYR A 166 -5.41 -1.66 -14.37
CA TYR A 166 -6.24 -0.67 -13.67
C TYR A 166 -5.96 -0.64 -12.18
N GLY A 167 -5.90 0.56 -11.62
CA GLY A 167 -6.07 0.81 -10.19
C GLY A 167 -7.55 1.07 -9.92
N VAL A 168 -8.09 0.42 -8.89
CA VAL A 168 -9.45 0.65 -8.41
C VAL A 168 -9.37 1.09 -6.96
N SER A 169 -9.85 2.30 -6.68
CA SER A 169 -9.87 2.87 -5.33
C SER A 169 -11.28 3.27 -4.94
N LEU A 170 -11.59 3.22 -3.64
CA LEU A 170 -12.86 3.76 -3.15
C LEU A 170 -12.85 5.28 -3.32
N ASN A 171 -13.86 5.81 -4.02
CA ASN A 171 -14.04 7.25 -4.17
C ASN A 171 -14.80 7.80 -2.96
N LYS A 172 -16.01 7.30 -2.74
CA LYS A 172 -16.87 7.71 -1.60
C LYS A 172 -17.71 6.55 -1.12
N ILE A 173 -18.01 6.54 0.17
CA ILE A 173 -18.97 5.62 0.78
C ILE A 173 -19.83 6.34 1.82
N TYR A 174 -21.14 6.11 1.74
CA TYR A 174 -22.10 6.47 2.77
C TYR A 174 -22.67 5.22 3.39
N VAL A 175 -22.76 5.19 4.71
CA VAL A 175 -23.46 4.15 5.47
C VAL A 175 -24.60 4.84 6.21
N ASN A 176 -25.84 4.43 5.94
CA ASN A 176 -27.05 5.09 6.46
C ASN A 176 -26.98 6.63 6.34
N ASP A 177 -26.64 7.12 5.15
CA ASP A 177 -26.48 8.54 4.82
C ASP A 177 -25.34 9.29 5.54
N LYS A 178 -24.50 8.61 6.34
CA LYS A 178 -23.28 9.19 6.90
C LYS A 178 -22.09 8.86 6.03
N LEU A 179 -21.34 9.89 5.63
CA LEU A 179 -20.07 9.72 4.95
C LEU A 179 -19.07 9.02 5.89
N LEU A 180 -18.44 7.95 5.40
CA LEU A 180 -17.30 7.33 6.05
C LEU A 180 -16.08 7.40 5.12
N GLU A 181 -14.89 7.32 5.70
CA GLU A 181 -13.62 7.38 4.97
C GLU A 181 -12.74 6.13 5.20
N PRO A 182 -13.26 4.90 4.99
CA PRO A 182 -12.41 3.72 5.01
C PRO A 182 -11.50 3.70 3.78
N PHE A 183 -10.34 3.07 3.91
CA PHE A 183 -9.41 2.91 2.80
C PHE A 183 -9.69 1.61 2.05
N TYR A 184 -9.74 1.69 0.72
CA TYR A 184 -9.76 0.52 -0.15
C TYR A 184 -9.08 0.83 -1.48
N TYR A 185 -8.21 -0.08 -1.90
CA TYR A 185 -7.45 -0.02 -3.12
C TYR A 185 -7.14 -1.43 -3.60
N THR A 186 -7.23 -1.65 -4.91
CA THR A 186 -6.78 -2.90 -5.52
C THR A 186 -6.23 -2.68 -6.93
N ASN A 187 -5.25 -3.52 -7.30
CA ASN A 187 -4.66 -3.55 -8.63
C ASN A 187 -5.35 -4.65 -9.45
N LEU A 188 -5.82 -4.31 -10.65
CA LEU A 188 -6.55 -5.21 -11.52
C LEU A 188 -5.82 -5.37 -12.86
N VAL A 189 -4.98 -6.40 -12.93
CA VAL A 189 -4.16 -6.70 -14.11
C VAL A 189 -5.03 -7.19 -15.29
N PRO A 190 -4.54 -7.08 -16.54
CA PRO A 190 -5.27 -7.50 -17.73
C PRO A 190 -5.84 -8.91 -17.64
N THR A 191 -7.08 -9.08 -18.11
CA THR A 191 -7.81 -10.37 -18.16
C THR A 191 -8.06 -11.07 -16.81
N ALA A 192 -7.61 -10.49 -15.70
CA ALA A 192 -7.73 -11.10 -14.38
C ALA A 192 -9.11 -10.90 -13.75
N GLU A 193 -9.43 -11.83 -12.87
CA GLU A 193 -10.57 -11.78 -11.97
C GLU A 193 -10.05 -11.93 -10.54
N VAL A 194 -10.38 -10.97 -9.68
CA VAL A 194 -9.87 -10.86 -8.30
C VAL A 194 -11.04 -10.78 -7.35
N THR A 195 -10.91 -11.42 -6.19
CA THR A 195 -11.80 -11.21 -5.04
C THR A 195 -11.03 -10.40 -4.00
N ASP A 196 -11.63 -9.33 -3.51
CA ASP A 196 -11.01 -8.42 -2.53
C ASP A 196 -12.06 -7.88 -1.56
N ASP A 197 -11.63 -7.33 -0.43
CA ASP A 197 -12.53 -6.90 0.65
C ASP A 197 -12.34 -5.44 1.09
N LEU A 198 -13.45 -4.77 1.36
CA LEU A 198 -13.49 -3.48 2.05
C LEU A 198 -13.92 -3.70 3.49
N ARG A 199 -13.06 -3.30 4.43
CA ARG A 199 -13.34 -3.37 5.87
C ARG A 199 -13.81 -2.02 6.39
N ILE A 200 -14.97 -2.04 7.06
CA ILE A 200 -15.52 -0.92 7.83
C ILE A 200 -15.41 -1.30 9.31
N TYR A 201 -14.63 -0.56 10.09
CA TYR A 201 -14.46 -0.86 11.51
C TYR A 201 -15.65 -0.37 12.32
N GLN A 202 -16.00 -1.11 13.39
CA GLN A 202 -17.06 -0.70 14.30
C GLN A 202 -16.80 0.69 14.92
N LYS A 203 -15.55 1.01 15.24
CA LYS A 203 -15.16 2.34 15.76
C LYS A 203 -15.57 3.49 14.83
N ASP A 204 -15.50 3.28 13.52
CA ASP A 204 -15.79 4.32 12.54
C ASP A 204 -17.31 4.54 12.47
N LEU A 205 -18.09 3.46 12.56
CA LEU A 205 -19.55 3.49 12.67
C LEU A 205 -20.00 4.16 13.98
N ASP A 206 -19.37 3.80 15.10
CA ASP A 206 -19.68 4.35 16.42
C ASP A 206 -19.45 5.87 16.47
N SER A 207 -18.36 6.34 15.82
CA SER A 207 -18.01 7.77 15.76
C SER A 207 -19.09 8.64 15.10
N VAL A 208 -19.90 8.06 14.22
CA VAL A 208 -21.01 8.73 13.52
C VAL A 208 -22.39 8.30 14.00
N GLY A 209 -22.45 7.51 15.08
CA GLY A 209 -23.69 7.06 15.72
C GLY A 209 -24.45 5.97 14.97
N ILE A 210 -23.75 5.13 14.18
CA ILE A 210 -24.36 4.00 13.46
C ILE A 210 -24.21 2.72 14.27
N THR A 211 -25.35 2.16 14.70
CA THR A 211 -25.41 0.90 15.47
C THR A 211 -25.79 -0.31 14.60
N GLU A 212 -26.35 -0.07 13.42
CA GLU A 212 -26.79 -1.08 12.47
C GLU A 212 -26.67 -0.54 11.05
N ILE A 213 -26.11 -1.33 10.12
CA ILE A 213 -26.05 -0.97 8.69
C ILE A 213 -27.36 -1.40 8.00
N LYS A 214 -28.07 -0.44 7.42
CA LYS A 214 -29.32 -0.65 6.64
C LYS A 214 -29.11 -0.38 5.16
N GLU A 215 -28.26 0.60 4.85
CA GLU A 215 -27.95 0.99 3.49
C GLU A 215 -26.49 1.40 3.36
N ILE A 216 -25.86 1.01 2.25
CA ILE A 216 -24.54 1.45 1.85
C ILE A 216 -24.67 2.05 0.45
N ARG A 217 -24.17 3.28 0.26
CA ARG A 217 -24.01 3.90 -1.06
C ARG A 217 -22.53 4.08 -1.31
N LEU A 218 -22.01 3.58 -2.42
CA LEU A 218 -20.58 3.66 -2.70
C LEU A 218 -20.29 3.92 -4.18
N SER A 219 -19.11 4.48 -4.44
CA SER A 219 -18.55 4.68 -5.78
C SER A 219 -17.04 4.42 -5.75
N PHE A 220 -16.49 4.04 -6.90
CA PHE A 220 -15.06 3.82 -7.08
C PHE A 220 -14.48 4.85 -8.06
N HIS A 221 -13.18 5.06 -7.95
CA HIS A 221 -12.36 5.73 -8.93
C HIS A 221 -11.47 4.68 -9.61
N VAL A 222 -11.57 4.59 -10.93
CA VAL A 222 -10.83 3.62 -11.75
C VAL A 222 -9.90 4.38 -12.68
N TYR A 223 -8.63 3.98 -12.76
CA TYR A 223 -7.62 4.66 -13.58
C TYR A 223 -6.62 3.65 -14.16
N ASN A 224 -6.07 3.94 -15.35
CA ASN A 224 -4.99 3.13 -15.91
C ASN A 224 -3.77 3.21 -14.98
N SER A 225 -3.35 2.11 -14.36
CA SER A 225 -2.27 2.13 -13.37
C SER A 225 -0.86 2.11 -13.95
N ASP A 226 -0.70 1.87 -15.26
CA ASP A 226 0.60 1.99 -15.92
C ASP A 226 0.86 3.45 -16.32
N ALA A 227 -0.15 4.08 -16.94
CA ALA A 227 -0.03 5.42 -17.49
C ALA A 227 -0.47 6.52 -16.52
N TYR A 228 -1.22 6.18 -15.47
CA TYR A 228 -1.88 7.11 -14.55
C TYR A 228 -2.69 8.21 -15.28
N SER A 229 -3.15 7.87 -16.48
CA SER A 229 -4.02 8.65 -17.35
C SER A 229 -5.34 7.91 -17.53
N GLU A 230 -6.33 8.53 -18.18
CA GLU A 230 -7.61 7.88 -18.50
C GLU A 230 -8.27 7.27 -17.26
N SER A 231 -8.88 8.14 -16.47
CA SER A 231 -9.59 7.76 -15.25
C SER A 231 -11.08 8.08 -15.37
N PHE A 232 -11.90 7.33 -14.65
CA PHE A 232 -13.31 7.63 -14.51
C PHE A 232 -13.81 7.30 -13.10
N ASP A 233 -14.77 8.11 -12.64
CA ASP A 233 -15.52 7.85 -11.43
C ASP A 233 -16.77 7.06 -11.78
N THR A 234 -17.07 6.08 -10.95
CA THR A 234 -18.28 5.27 -11.14
C THR A 234 -19.47 6.03 -10.61
N LYS A 235 -20.65 5.70 -11.13
CA LYS A 235 -21.90 6.13 -10.49
C LYS A 235 -21.96 5.57 -9.08
N GLU A 236 -22.61 6.32 -8.21
CA GLU A 236 -22.93 5.86 -6.87
C GLU A 236 -23.98 4.73 -6.97
N VAL A 237 -23.71 3.61 -6.32
CA VAL A 237 -24.61 2.46 -6.27
C VAL A 237 -25.08 2.22 -4.85
N THR A 238 -26.39 2.08 -4.70
CA THR A 238 -27.05 1.75 -3.44
C THR A 238 -27.16 0.24 -3.24
N ILE A 239 -26.70 -0.22 -2.08
CA ILE A 239 -26.83 -1.56 -1.56
C ILE A 239 -27.72 -1.49 -0.32
N LYS A 240 -28.91 -2.08 -0.38
CA LYS A 240 -29.80 -2.20 0.77
C LYS A 240 -29.51 -3.51 1.50
N ILE A 241 -29.31 -3.42 2.80
CA ILE A 241 -29.06 -4.56 3.68
C ILE A 241 -30.40 -5.02 4.22
N THR A 242 -30.97 -6.04 3.59
CA THR A 242 -32.17 -6.74 4.09
C THR A 242 -31.72 -7.85 5.02
N LYS A 243 -32.17 -7.82 6.27
CA LYS A 243 -31.98 -8.93 7.22
C LYS A 243 -32.90 -10.10 6.92
#